data_AF-A0A6I3KWN1-F1
#
_entry.id   AF-A0A6I3KWN1-F1
#
_cell.length_a   1.000
_cell.length_b   1.000
_cell.length_c   1.000
_cell.angle_alpha   90.00
_cell.angle_beta   90.00
_cell.angle_gamma   90.00
#
_symmetry.space_group_name_H-M   'P 1'
#
loop_
_entity.id
_entity.type
_entity.pdbx_description
1 polymer ?
#
loop_
_entity_poly.entity_id
_entity_poly.type
_entity_poly.pdbx_seq_one_letter_code
_entity_poly.pdbx_strand_id
1 'polypeptide(L)'
;MNTGEATASELYRRAQEGTFRLDAGTARACAADFLRFADALDPQIDRSRDTHTLTGFGDFDSAHQLRRGFETKGHHLTRALTTLQHSALDMAAAYLLAAGLIHATDEAHSRLLLAATAGL
;
A
#
# COMPACT_ATOMS: atom_id res chain seq x y z
N MET A 1 32.54 21.78 9.34
CA MET A 1 31.62 20.62 9.42
C MET A 1 30.59 20.94 10.47
N ASN A 2 29.34 21.12 10.08
CA ASN A 2 28.23 21.35 11.01
C ASN A 2 27.90 20.02 11.70
N THR A 3 27.58 20.06 13.00
CA THR A 3 27.12 18.90 13.78
C THR A 3 26.02 18.11 13.07
N GLY A 4 25.10 18.77 12.35
CA GLY A 4 24.05 18.11 11.56
C GLY A 4 24.57 17.29 10.36
N GLU A 5 25.60 17.77 9.66
CA GLU A 5 26.21 17.04 8.52
C GLU A 5 26.97 15.79 9.01
N ALA A 6 27.66 15.92 10.15
CA ALA A 6 28.36 14.79 10.77
C ALA A 6 27.36 13.71 11.26
N THR A 7 26.25 14.13 11.89
CA THR A 7 25.20 13.21 12.31
C THR A 7 24.52 12.51 11.13
N ALA A 8 24.22 13.24 10.04
CA ALA A 8 23.62 12.66 8.84
C ALA A 8 24.54 11.63 8.16
N SER A 9 25.84 11.95 8.04
CA SER A 9 26.83 11.05 7.44
C SER A 9 27.01 9.76 8.26
N GLU A 10 27.00 9.89 9.60
CA GLU A 10 27.08 8.74 10.50
C GLU A 10 25.83 7.87 10.45
N LEU A 11 24.63 8.46 10.40
CA LEU A 11 23.38 7.72 10.20
C LEU A 11 23.38 6.95 8.88
N TYR A 12 23.81 7.59 7.80
CA TYR A 12 23.89 6.97 6.47
C TYR A 12 24.88 5.80 6.44
N ARG A 13 26.06 5.96 7.06
CA ARG A 13 27.06 4.89 7.20
C ARG A 13 26.50 3.70 7.97
N ARG A 14 25.86 3.93 9.12
CA ARG A 14 25.25 2.85 9.93
C ARG A 14 24.12 2.14 9.19
N ALA A 15 23.38 2.84 8.33
CA ALA A 15 22.37 2.24 7.48
C ALA A 15 22.99 1.32 6.41
N GLN A 16 24.07 1.73 5.76
CA GLN A 16 24.81 0.87 4.81
C GLN A 16 25.40 -0.38 5.48
N GLU A 17 25.88 -0.23 6.71
CA GLU A 17 26.44 -1.35 7.50
C GLU A 17 25.37 -2.27 8.11
N GLY A 18 24.07 -1.94 7.95
CA GLY A 18 22.96 -2.71 8.54
C GLY A 18 22.88 -2.62 10.07
N THR A 19 23.61 -1.69 10.69
CA THR A 19 23.62 -1.47 12.16
C THR A 19 22.68 -0.35 12.60
N PHE A 20 22.07 0.34 11.65
CA PHE A 20 21.02 1.31 11.90
C PHE A 20 19.72 0.60 12.27
N ARG A 21 19.22 0.89 13.48
CA ARG A 21 17.86 0.56 13.87
C ARG A 21 17.08 1.85 13.96
N LEU A 22 15.90 1.85 13.35
CA LEU A 22 14.99 2.97 13.46
C LEU A 22 14.50 3.05 14.90
N ASP A 23 14.41 4.26 15.44
CA ASP A 23 13.77 4.46 16.74
C ASP A 23 12.35 3.89 16.73
N ALA A 24 11.96 3.21 17.81
CA ALA A 24 10.70 2.49 17.86
C ALA A 24 9.47 3.42 17.83
N GLY A 25 9.60 4.67 18.29
CA GLY A 25 8.54 5.68 18.16
C GLY A 25 8.39 6.14 16.71
N THR A 26 9.52 6.44 16.07
CA THR A 26 9.60 6.85 14.66
C THR A 26 9.08 5.76 13.73
N ALA A 27 9.48 4.51 13.95
CA ALA A 27 9.01 3.35 13.19
C ALA A 27 7.50 3.16 13.28
N ARG A 28 6.93 3.28 14.50
CA ARG A 28 5.48 3.20 14.70
C ARG A 28 4.74 4.34 14.02
N ALA A 29 5.28 5.56 14.05
CA ALA A 29 4.68 6.69 13.36
C ALA A 29 4.65 6.48 11.84
N CYS A 30 5.78 6.09 11.23
CA CYS A 30 5.84 5.77 9.80
C CYS A 30 4.89 4.62 9.44
N ALA A 31 4.90 3.53 10.22
CA ALA A 31 4.00 2.41 9.97
C ALA A 31 2.53 2.81 10.09
N ALA A 32 2.17 3.64 11.07
CA ALA A 32 0.80 4.13 11.24
C ALA A 32 0.32 4.96 10.04
N ASP A 33 1.19 5.76 9.42
CA ASP A 33 0.84 6.53 8.23
C ASP A 33 0.50 5.61 7.04
N PHE A 34 1.31 4.57 6.82
CA PHE A 34 1.07 3.58 5.78
C PHE A 34 -0.18 2.71 6.06
N LEU A 35 -0.42 2.35 7.32
CA LEU A 35 -1.64 1.62 7.72
C LEU A 35 -2.89 2.47 7.47
N ARG A 36 -2.88 3.75 7.85
CA ARG A 36 -4.01 4.66 7.55
C ARG A 36 -4.21 4.84 6.05
N PHE A 37 -3.13 4.88 5.28
CA PHE A 37 -3.22 4.95 3.83
C PHE A 37 -3.83 3.68 3.23
N ALA A 38 -3.45 2.49 3.71
CA ALA A 38 -4.03 1.22 3.30
C ALA A 38 -5.54 1.16 3.63
N ASP A 39 -5.94 1.57 4.83
CA ASP A 39 -7.35 1.63 5.25
C ASP A 39 -8.15 2.64 4.39
N ALA A 40 -7.53 3.74 3.97
CA ALA A 40 -8.18 4.75 3.11
C ALA A 40 -8.44 4.24 1.67
N LEU A 41 -7.75 3.17 1.24
CA LEU A 41 -7.94 2.58 -0.09
C LEU A 41 -9.13 1.62 -0.15
N ASP A 42 -9.55 1.02 0.97
CA ASP A 42 -10.71 0.10 1.03
C ASP A 42 -11.97 0.66 0.34
N PRO A 43 -12.49 1.85 0.71
CA PRO A 43 -13.69 2.39 0.06
C PRO A 43 -13.48 2.73 -1.42
N GLN A 44 -12.23 2.97 -1.85
CA GLN A 44 -11.92 3.22 -3.27
C GLN A 44 -11.87 1.92 -4.07
N ILE A 45 -11.34 0.84 -3.47
CA ILE A 45 -11.37 -0.51 -4.05
C ILE A 45 -12.82 -0.94 -4.21
N ASP A 46 -13.65 -0.79 -3.19
CA ASP A 46 -15.07 -1.14 -3.27
C ASP A 46 -15.79 -0.36 -4.37
N ARG A 47 -15.65 0.97 -4.39
CA ARG A 47 -16.25 1.80 -5.45
C ARG A 47 -15.73 1.46 -6.85
N SER A 48 -14.47 1.03 -6.99
CA SER A 48 -13.94 0.63 -8.29
C SER A 48 -14.63 -0.62 -8.85
N ARG A 49 -15.14 -1.52 -8.00
CA ARG A 49 -15.87 -2.72 -8.42
C ARG A 49 -17.18 -2.38 -9.11
N ASP A 50 -17.83 -1.27 -8.74
CA ASP A 50 -19.04 -0.77 -9.41
C ASP A 50 -18.80 -0.44 -10.89
N THR A 51 -17.54 -0.24 -11.30
CA THR A 51 -17.17 0.06 -12.69
C THR A 51 -16.89 -1.17 -13.54
N HIS A 52 -16.97 -2.38 -12.96
CA HIS A 52 -16.75 -3.65 -13.68
C HIS A 52 -17.92 -4.04 -14.58
N THR A 53 -19.11 -3.49 -14.33
CA THR A 53 -20.30 -3.75 -15.14
C THR A 53 -21.01 -2.45 -15.39
N LEU A 54 -21.05 -2.03 -16.65
CA LEU A 54 -21.57 -0.71 -17.03
C LEU A 54 -22.78 -0.84 -17.94
N THR A 55 -23.85 -0.13 -17.60
CA THR A 55 -25.09 -0.08 -18.38
C THR A 55 -25.29 1.31 -19.00
N GLY A 56 -26.19 1.44 -19.98
CA GLY A 56 -26.60 2.74 -20.53
C GLY A 56 -25.85 3.21 -21.79
N PHE A 57 -25.01 2.36 -22.40
CA PHE A 57 -24.29 2.69 -23.63
C PHE A 57 -25.14 2.54 -24.92
N GLY A 58 -26.22 1.76 -24.89
CA GLY A 58 -27.04 1.41 -26.06
C GLY A 58 -26.56 0.16 -26.80
N ASP A 59 -27.18 -0.16 -27.94
CA ASP A 59 -27.02 -1.45 -28.65
C ASP A 59 -26.23 -1.37 -29.97
N PHE A 60 -25.64 -0.21 -30.29
CA PHE A 60 -24.71 -0.12 -31.42
C PHE A 60 -23.40 -0.86 -31.12
N ASP A 61 -22.75 -1.41 -32.14
CA ASP A 61 -21.45 -2.10 -31.96
C ASP A 61 -20.39 -1.21 -31.31
N SER A 62 -20.37 0.08 -31.67
CA SER A 62 -19.48 1.08 -31.06
C SER A 62 -19.76 1.28 -29.57
N ALA A 63 -21.03 1.24 -29.16
CA ALA A 63 -21.44 1.31 -27.76
C ALA A 63 -20.96 0.08 -26.98
N HIS A 64 -21.08 -1.11 -27.56
CA HIS A 64 -20.55 -2.34 -26.94
C HIS A 64 -19.02 -2.35 -26.83
N GLN A 65 -18.30 -1.79 -27.80
CA GLN A 65 -16.85 -1.63 -27.73
C GLN A 65 -16.45 -0.65 -26.62
N LEU A 66 -17.14 0.49 -26.53
CA LEU A 66 -16.87 1.51 -25.53
C LEU A 66 -17.15 1.00 -24.11
N ARG A 67 -18.29 0.32 -23.89
CA ARG A 67 -18.64 -0.34 -22.62
C ARG A 67 -17.52 -1.27 -22.17
N ARG A 68 -17.12 -2.22 -23.03
CA ARG A 68 -16.03 -3.17 -22.72
C ARG A 68 -14.72 -2.47 -22.38
N GLY A 69 -14.40 -1.40 -23.10
CA GLY A 69 -13.22 -0.59 -22.84
C GLY A 69 -13.23 0.06 -21.45
N PHE A 70 -14.37 0.59 -21.01
CA PHE A 70 -14.51 1.15 -19.67
C PHE A 70 -14.51 0.07 -18.57
N GLU A 71 -15.20 -1.06 -18.77
CA GLU A 71 -15.19 -2.19 -17.82
C GLU A 71 -13.77 -2.74 -17.63
N THR A 72 -13.01 -2.86 -18.72
CA THR A 72 -11.59 -3.26 -18.69
C THR A 72 -10.76 -2.27 -17.87
N LYS A 73 -10.96 -0.97 -18.06
CA LYS A 73 -10.31 0.07 -17.24
C LYS A 73 -10.72 0.01 -15.78
N GLY A 74 -11.98 -0.33 -15.49
CA GLY A 74 -12.47 -0.58 -14.13
C GLY A 74 -11.72 -1.70 -13.44
N HIS A 75 -11.54 -2.84 -14.11
CA HIS A 75 -10.71 -3.94 -13.59
C HIS A 75 -9.25 -3.53 -13.37
N HIS A 76 -8.66 -2.77 -14.29
CA HIS A 76 -7.30 -2.26 -14.13
C HIS A 76 -7.17 -1.31 -12.93
N LEU A 77 -8.16 -0.43 -12.72
CA LEU A 77 -8.20 0.46 -11.57
C LEU A 77 -8.25 -0.32 -10.26
N THR A 78 -9.16 -1.29 -10.13
CA THR A 78 -9.25 -2.14 -8.94
C THR A 78 -7.91 -2.83 -8.66
N ARG A 79 -7.29 -3.43 -9.68
CA ARG A 79 -5.99 -4.09 -9.53
C ARG A 79 -4.91 -3.14 -9.04
N ALA A 80 -4.86 -1.92 -9.58
CA ALA A 80 -3.87 -0.92 -9.19
C ALA A 80 -4.08 -0.47 -7.73
N LEU A 81 -5.32 -0.23 -7.32
CA LEU A 81 -5.65 0.14 -5.94
C LEU A 81 -5.31 -0.97 -4.94
N THR A 82 -5.65 -2.22 -5.24
CA THR A 82 -5.28 -3.37 -4.39
C THR A 82 -3.77 -3.55 -4.30
N THR A 83 -3.04 -3.39 -5.41
CA THR A 83 -1.57 -3.46 -5.41
C THR A 83 -0.97 -2.37 -4.53
N LEU A 84 -1.51 -1.15 -4.62
CA LEU A 84 -1.06 -0.01 -3.81
C LEU A 84 -1.32 -0.23 -2.32
N GLN A 85 -2.47 -0.83 -1.98
CA GLN A 85 -2.80 -1.21 -0.60
C GLN A 85 -1.81 -2.24 -0.05
N HIS A 86 -1.53 -3.31 -0.82
CA HIS A 86 -0.54 -4.32 -0.40
C HIS A 86 0.84 -3.70 -0.20
N SER A 87 1.30 -2.86 -1.13
CA SER A 87 2.59 -2.16 -1.00
C SER A 87 2.63 -1.25 0.24
N ALA A 88 1.53 -0.58 0.58
CA ALA A 88 1.46 0.22 1.80
C ALA A 88 1.62 -0.64 3.06
N LEU A 89 0.96 -1.79 3.13
CA LEU A 89 1.09 -2.71 4.24
C LEU A 89 2.51 -3.32 4.35
N ASP A 90 3.14 -3.67 3.21
CA ASP A 90 4.52 -4.13 3.16
C ASP A 90 5.49 -3.07 3.71
N MET A 91 5.28 -1.80 3.34
CA MET A 91 6.07 -0.68 3.86
C MET A 91 5.88 -0.52 5.38
N ALA A 92 4.65 -0.61 5.89
CA ALA A 92 4.38 -0.58 7.33
C ALA A 92 5.12 -1.70 8.07
N ALA A 93 5.06 -2.93 7.55
CA ALA A 93 5.75 -4.08 8.11
C ALA A 93 7.28 -3.89 8.11
N ALA A 94 7.84 -3.34 7.03
CA ALA A 94 9.27 -3.06 6.91
C ALA A 94 9.76 -2.04 7.96
N TYR A 95 9.01 -0.97 8.22
CA TYR A 95 9.35 0.00 9.27
C TYR A 95 9.34 -0.63 10.66
N LEU A 96 8.34 -1.44 10.97
CA LEU A 96 8.24 -2.14 12.26
C LEU A 96 9.38 -3.14 12.43
N LEU A 97 9.73 -3.88 11.36
CA LEU A 97 10.83 -4.82 11.35
C LEU A 97 12.18 -4.12 11.57
N ALA A 98 12.40 -2.97 10.94
CA ALA A 98 13.61 -2.15 11.10
C ALA A 98 13.82 -1.66 12.55
N ALA A 99 12.74 -1.54 13.33
CA ALA A 99 12.80 -1.25 14.77
C ALA A 99 12.87 -2.50 15.67
N GLY A 100 12.86 -3.71 15.09
CA GLY A 100 12.85 -4.97 15.84
C GLY A 100 11.51 -5.27 16.53
N LEU A 101 10.41 -4.64 16.09
CA LEU A 101 9.07 -4.81 16.66
C LEU A 101 8.35 -6.02 16.04
N ILE A 102 8.90 -7.22 16.24
CA ILE A 102 8.48 -8.46 15.56
C ILE A 102 6.97 -8.73 15.71
N HIS A 103 6.41 -8.60 16.93
CA HIS A 103 4.98 -8.81 17.14
C HIS A 103 4.08 -7.82 16.38
N ALA A 104 4.49 -6.56 16.25
CA ALA A 104 3.73 -5.57 15.48
C ALA A 104 3.87 -5.83 13.96
N THR A 105 5.02 -6.35 13.52
CA THR A 105 5.24 -6.81 12.15
C THR A 105 4.35 -8.02 11.81
N ASP A 106 4.17 -8.97 12.72
CA ASP A 106 3.27 -10.12 12.53
C ASP A 106 1.82 -9.69 12.40
N GLU A 107 1.37 -8.71 13.21
CA GLU A 107 0.02 -8.15 13.12
C GLU A 107 -0.22 -7.47 11.76
N ALA A 108 0.75 -6.68 11.26
CA ALA A 108 0.65 -6.05 9.94
C ALA A 108 0.58 -7.11 8.80
N HIS A 109 1.38 -8.17 8.87
CA HIS A 109 1.31 -9.27 7.90
C HIS A 109 0.00 -10.07 8.01
N SER A 110 -0.58 -10.22 9.20
CA SER A 110 -1.88 -10.86 9.35
C SER A 110 -2.98 -10.11 8.59
N ARG A 111 -2.93 -8.77 8.58
CA ARG A 111 -3.87 -7.92 7.82
C ARG A 111 -3.64 -8.07 6.31
N LEU A 112 -2.40 -8.17 5.85
CA LEU A 112 -2.08 -8.52 4.46
C LEU A 112 -2.69 -9.86 4.04
N LEU A 113 -2.54 -10.90 4.86
CA LEU A 113 -3.08 -12.22 4.58
C LEU A 113 -4.61 -12.19 4.55
N LEU A 114 -5.26 -11.51 5.50
CA LEU A 114 -6.72 -11.35 5.51
C LEU A 114 -7.21 -10.59 4.27
N ALA A 115 -6.57 -9.47 3.91
CA ALA A 115 -6.90 -8.70 2.71
C ALA A 115 -6.75 -9.53 1.43
N ALA A 116 -5.66 -10.31 1.31
CA ALA A 116 -5.45 -11.20 0.18
C ALA A 116 -6.51 -12.31 0.09
N THR A 117 -6.97 -12.85 1.23
CA THR A 117 -8.02 -13.88 1.25
C THR A 117 -9.43 -13.32 1.04
N ALA A 118 -9.70 -12.06 1.39
CA ALA A 118 -10.99 -11.40 1.17
C ALA A 118 -11.22 -10.96 -0.29
N GLY A 119 -10.18 -11.01 -1.12
CA GLY A 119 -10.24 -10.75 -2.57
C GLY A 119 -10.50 -11.99 -3.44
N LEU A 120 -10.61 -13.19 -2.84
CA LEU A 120 -11.07 -14.45 -3.47
C LEU A 120 -12.59 -14.61 -3.31
#